data_AF-A0A1I0T040-F1
#
_entry.id   AF-A0A1I0T040-F1
#
_cell.length_a   1.000
_cell.length_b   1.000
_cell.length_c   1.000
_cell.angle_alpha   90.00
_cell.angle_beta   90.00
_cell.angle_gamma   90.00
#
_symmetry.space_group_name_H-M   'P 1'
#
loop_
_entity.id
_entity.type
_entity.pdbx_description
1 polymer ?
#
loop_
_entity_poly.entity_id
_entity_poly.type
_entity_poly.pdbx_seq_one_letter_code
_entity_poly.pdbx_strand_id
1 'polypeptide(L)'
;MAHDWVFSIGTTRFDEDYTPSTSSRTTTNFANLARGEGRRRNLRNAVTMMNTRVNELVHWDNPRGDRYALDLDIVSVDLRRAAAADEASFPVIEVLDVDIVDTTTGTRTEGIVGNNFSSYIRDYDFGVRLAEHRAGCIPDDFGDLHGRVFRRFVESEEYRERFAQLPVICISVSTSRTYRRLTNHHPILGVEYEADESSLTDRYFEKMGLRVRYFMPRGSVAPLAFYHGADLLTDYSFLALAGTIATMETFQKIYRPEIYNANTAAAEVYRPRLDNGDFSLPQVSYDREERARLATTQGRFTEVNLIAPYGAALERWAAQPSA
;
A
#
# COMPACT_ATOMS: atom_id res chain seq x y z
N MET A 1 1.87 -21.11 29.21
CA MET A 1 0.59 -20.70 28.61
C MET A 1 0.90 -19.59 27.62
N ALA A 2 0.40 -19.71 26.39
CA ALA A 2 0.90 -19.00 25.22
C ALA A 2 0.76 -17.48 25.38
N HIS A 3 1.74 -16.73 24.87
CA HIS A 3 1.65 -15.28 24.79
C HIS A 3 0.64 -14.96 23.69
N ASP A 4 -0.63 -14.79 24.06
CA ASP A 4 -1.66 -14.39 23.10
C ASP A 4 -1.37 -12.95 22.68
N TRP A 5 -1.05 -12.75 21.40
CA TRP A 5 -0.97 -11.43 20.80
C TRP A 5 -2.32 -11.08 20.21
N VAL A 6 -2.71 -9.82 20.36
CA VAL A 6 -4.01 -9.29 19.95
C VAL A 6 -3.77 -8.05 19.09
N PHE A 7 -4.56 -7.90 18.03
CA PHE A 7 -4.50 -6.73 17.18
C PHE A 7 -5.38 -5.62 17.75
N SER A 8 -5.07 -4.38 17.41
CA SER A 8 -6.00 -3.28 17.59
C SER A 8 -5.93 -2.33 16.41
N ILE A 9 -7.09 -1.84 15.99
CA ILE A 9 -7.22 -0.96 14.84
C ILE A 9 -7.59 0.44 15.33
N GLY A 10 -6.83 1.43 14.89
CA GLY A 10 -7.14 2.85 15.03
C GLY A 10 -7.33 3.50 13.66
N THR A 11 -8.10 4.58 13.63
CA THR A 11 -8.39 5.33 12.40
C THR A 11 -7.98 6.79 12.59
N THR A 12 -7.33 7.38 11.58
CA THR A 12 -7.05 8.82 11.53
C THR A 12 -7.42 9.35 10.16
N ARG A 13 -8.19 10.44 10.12
CA ARG A 13 -8.59 11.05 8.86
C ARG A 13 -7.39 11.51 8.04
N PHE A 14 -7.38 11.19 6.76
CA PHE A 14 -6.38 11.68 5.80
C PHE A 14 -7.01 12.72 4.86
N ASP A 15 -6.93 13.99 5.24
CA ASP A 15 -7.36 15.12 4.45
C ASP A 15 -6.28 16.23 4.45
N GLU A 16 -6.62 17.43 4.00
CA GLU A 16 -5.68 18.55 3.99
C GLU A 16 -5.21 19.00 5.39
N ASP A 17 -5.95 18.65 6.44
CA ASP A 17 -5.68 19.05 7.82
C ASP A 17 -4.92 17.96 8.60
N TYR A 18 -4.78 16.76 8.01
CA TYR A 18 -3.99 15.67 8.58
C TYR A 18 -2.61 16.15 9.05
N THR A 19 -2.28 15.76 10.29
CA THR A 19 -1.01 16.05 10.94
C THR A 19 -0.44 14.75 11.48
N PRO A 20 0.82 14.39 11.18
CA PRO A 20 1.43 13.18 11.70
C PRO A 20 1.46 13.18 13.22
N SER A 21 1.09 12.06 13.85
CA SER A 21 1.26 11.89 15.29
C SER A 21 2.73 11.96 15.67
N THR A 22 3.08 12.47 16.85
CA THR A 22 4.46 12.56 17.36
C THR A 22 5.07 11.22 17.79
N SER A 23 4.36 10.10 17.61
CA SER A 23 4.81 8.75 17.99
C SER A 23 5.73 8.10 16.93
N SER A 24 6.01 6.80 17.08
CA SER A 24 6.77 5.98 16.11
C SER A 24 6.24 6.06 14.67
N ARG A 25 4.98 6.46 14.50
CA ARG A 25 4.27 6.65 13.22
C ARG A 25 4.65 7.92 12.46
N THR A 26 5.58 8.73 12.99
CA THR A 26 6.20 9.81 12.21
C THR A 26 6.98 9.27 10.99
N THR A 27 7.39 8.02 10.95
CA THR A 27 8.29 7.51 9.88
C THR A 27 7.56 7.00 8.63
N THR A 28 6.23 7.04 8.60
CA THR A 28 5.44 6.38 7.54
C THR A 28 5.28 7.21 6.26
N ASN A 29 4.77 6.58 5.20
CA ASN A 29 4.59 7.20 3.88
C ASN A 29 3.72 8.46 3.93
N PHE A 30 2.69 8.46 4.77
CA PHE A 30 1.76 9.59 4.95
C PHE A 30 2.43 10.76 5.65
N ALA A 31 3.26 10.47 6.65
CA ALA A 31 3.93 11.49 7.43
C ALA A 31 4.89 12.34 6.60
N ASN A 32 5.59 11.74 5.63
CA ASN A 32 6.51 12.49 4.76
C ASN A 32 5.77 13.47 3.82
N LEU A 33 4.56 13.13 3.35
CA LEU A 33 3.73 14.07 2.57
C LEU A 33 3.13 15.19 3.43
N ALA A 34 2.99 14.92 4.72
CA ALA A 34 2.29 15.78 5.67
C ALA A 34 3.23 16.64 6.54
N ARG A 35 4.38 17.09 6.00
CA ARG A 35 5.40 17.86 6.74
C ARG A 35 5.64 19.28 6.21
N GLY A 36 6.19 20.11 7.08
CA GLY A 36 6.64 21.48 6.78
C GLY A 36 5.50 22.47 6.58
N GLU A 37 5.86 23.74 6.35
CA GLU A 37 4.90 24.85 6.18
C GLU A 37 3.98 24.66 4.95
N GLY A 38 4.43 23.90 3.95
CA GLY A 38 3.66 23.58 2.74
C GLY A 38 2.65 22.43 2.89
N ARG A 39 2.57 21.80 4.07
CA ARG A 39 1.79 20.57 4.32
C ARG A 39 0.38 20.59 3.76
N ARG A 40 -0.47 21.54 4.19
CA ARG A 40 -1.90 21.55 3.84
C ARG A 40 -2.11 21.61 2.33
N ARG A 41 -1.32 22.44 1.64
CA ARG A 41 -1.32 22.54 0.18
C ARG A 41 -0.86 21.23 -0.48
N ASN A 42 0.17 20.59 0.08
CA ASN A 42 0.68 19.31 -0.43
C ASN A 42 -0.39 18.21 -0.39
N LEU A 43 -1.04 18.07 0.77
CA LEU A 43 -2.12 17.11 1.01
C LEU A 43 -3.35 17.43 0.16
N ARG A 44 -3.77 18.69 0.09
CA ARG A 44 -4.85 19.14 -0.80
C ARG A 44 -4.57 18.75 -2.25
N ASN A 45 -3.36 19.03 -2.75
CA ASN A 45 -2.99 18.70 -4.13
C ASN A 45 -3.05 17.19 -4.39
N ALA A 46 -2.55 16.37 -3.46
CA ALA A 46 -2.65 14.92 -3.56
C ALA A 46 -4.12 14.44 -3.58
N VAL A 47 -4.96 14.92 -2.66
CA VAL A 47 -6.39 14.57 -2.63
C VAL A 47 -7.12 15.05 -3.89
N THR A 48 -6.80 16.24 -4.40
CA THR A 48 -7.34 16.74 -5.67
C THR A 48 -6.95 15.82 -6.83
N MET A 49 -5.69 15.39 -6.92
CA MET A 49 -5.26 14.43 -7.95
C MET A 49 -6.03 13.11 -7.87
N MET A 50 -6.27 12.59 -6.66
CA MET A 50 -7.06 11.36 -6.47
C MET A 50 -8.52 11.55 -6.90
N ASN A 51 -9.15 12.66 -6.49
CA ASN A 51 -10.52 12.99 -6.88
C ASN A 51 -10.64 13.16 -8.40
N THR A 52 -9.73 13.87 -9.05
CA THR A 52 -9.70 13.95 -10.52
C THR A 52 -9.58 12.56 -11.13
N ARG A 53 -8.68 11.71 -10.59
CA ARG A 53 -8.42 10.41 -11.18
C ARG A 53 -9.58 9.42 -11.07
N VAL A 54 -10.31 9.39 -9.96
CA VAL A 54 -11.50 8.52 -9.83
C VAL A 54 -12.59 8.93 -10.82
N ASN A 55 -12.77 10.24 -11.04
CA ASN A 55 -13.76 10.75 -12.00
C ASN A 55 -13.38 10.48 -13.46
N GLU A 56 -12.09 10.46 -13.80
CA GLU A 56 -11.62 10.06 -15.14
C GLU A 56 -11.91 8.58 -15.44
N LEU A 57 -11.75 7.71 -14.43
CA LEU A 57 -12.02 6.28 -14.56
C LEU A 57 -13.54 6.02 -14.64
N VAL A 58 -14.30 6.64 -13.74
CA VAL A 58 -15.76 6.52 -13.61
C VAL A 58 -16.43 7.70 -14.32
N HIS A 59 -16.31 7.69 -15.64
CA HIS A 59 -16.74 8.78 -16.53
C HIS A 59 -18.22 8.70 -16.94
N TRP A 60 -18.86 7.55 -16.76
CA TRP A 60 -20.28 7.38 -17.06
C TRP A 60 -21.13 8.18 -16.08
N ASP A 61 -22.20 8.81 -16.60
CA ASP A 61 -23.09 9.68 -15.82
C ASP A 61 -22.33 10.76 -15.00
N ASN A 62 -21.19 11.20 -15.55
CA ASN A 62 -20.28 12.16 -14.92
C ASN A 62 -19.74 13.18 -15.95
N PRO A 63 -20.61 13.96 -16.62
CA PRO A 63 -20.22 14.82 -17.75
C PRO A 63 -19.26 15.96 -17.36
N ARG A 64 -19.20 16.33 -16.08
CA ARG A 64 -18.33 17.37 -15.55
C ARG A 64 -17.03 16.84 -14.95
N GLY A 65 -16.93 15.52 -14.73
CA GLY A 65 -15.75 14.91 -14.12
C GLY A 65 -15.53 15.27 -12.65
N ASP A 66 -16.60 15.64 -11.92
CA ASP A 66 -16.55 16.13 -10.53
C ASP A 66 -17.58 15.45 -9.60
N ARG A 67 -18.18 14.34 -10.04
CA ARG A 67 -19.21 13.61 -9.28
C ARG A 67 -18.69 12.86 -8.06
N TYR A 68 -17.48 12.32 -8.11
CA TYR A 68 -16.95 11.46 -7.04
C TYR A 68 -15.85 12.15 -6.24
N ALA A 69 -15.89 12.00 -4.92
CA ALA A 69 -14.81 12.40 -4.03
C ALA A 69 -14.37 11.19 -3.19
N LEU A 70 -13.07 11.11 -2.90
CA LEU A 70 -12.52 10.08 -2.02
C LEU A 70 -12.50 10.57 -0.58
N ASP A 71 -12.98 9.72 0.31
CA ASP A 71 -12.88 9.87 1.75
C ASP A 71 -11.83 8.88 2.26
N LEU A 72 -10.71 9.42 2.75
CA LEU A 72 -9.51 8.64 3.03
C LEU A 72 -9.24 8.60 4.52
N ASP A 73 -9.02 7.40 5.05
CA ASP A 73 -8.65 7.18 6.44
C ASP A 73 -7.38 6.34 6.55
N ILE A 74 -6.42 6.79 7.35
CA ILE A 74 -5.27 5.98 7.76
C ILE A 74 -5.75 5.00 8.82
N VAL A 75 -5.69 3.72 8.46
CA VAL A 75 -5.91 2.59 9.35
C VAL A 75 -4.57 2.19 9.94
N SER A 76 -4.46 2.34 11.25
CA SER A 76 -3.29 1.98 12.06
C SER A 76 -3.55 0.66 12.76
N VAL A 77 -2.72 -0.34 12.50
CA VAL A 77 -2.78 -1.63 13.19
C VAL A 77 -1.63 -1.70 14.18
N ASP A 78 -1.97 -1.92 15.44
CA ASP A 78 -1.02 -2.23 16.50
C ASP A 78 -1.15 -3.70 16.92
N LEU A 79 -0.07 -4.22 17.47
CA LEU A 79 0.01 -5.54 18.08
C LEU A 79 0.42 -5.40 19.55
N ARG A 80 -0.32 -6.05 20.44
CA ARG A 80 -0.06 -6.04 21.88
C ARG A 80 -0.13 -7.45 22.46
N ARG A 81 0.49 -7.66 23.62
CA ARG A 81 0.40 -8.91 24.37
C ARG A 81 -0.83 -8.87 25.28
N ALA A 82 -1.69 -9.89 25.20
CA ALA A 82 -2.95 -9.96 25.96
C ALA A 82 -2.73 -9.92 27.47
N ALA A 83 -1.68 -10.59 27.96
CA ALA A 83 -1.37 -10.72 29.38
C ALA A 83 -0.68 -9.49 30.00
N ALA A 84 -0.39 -8.44 29.22
CA ALA A 84 0.31 -7.25 29.67
C ALA A 84 -0.43 -6.00 29.19
N ALA A 85 -1.57 -5.70 29.84
CA ALA A 85 -2.38 -4.51 29.54
C ALA A 85 -1.62 -3.18 29.68
N ASP A 86 -0.53 -3.17 30.46
CA ASP A 86 0.35 -2.01 30.68
C ASP A 86 1.60 -1.98 29.75
N GLU A 87 1.82 -3.00 28.89
CA GLU A 87 2.90 -2.96 27.89
C GLU A 87 2.47 -2.10 26.68
N ALA A 88 3.39 -1.27 26.20
CA ALA A 88 3.15 -0.42 25.03
C ALA A 88 2.83 -1.27 23.78
N SER A 89 1.81 -0.87 23.03
CA SER A 89 1.46 -1.49 21.76
C SER A 89 2.54 -1.23 20.70
N PHE A 90 2.78 -2.21 19.82
CA PHE A 90 3.75 -2.08 18.75
C PHE A 90 3.04 -1.84 17.41
N PRO A 91 3.40 -0.78 16.65
CA PRO A 91 2.79 -0.52 15.35
C PRO A 91 3.26 -1.54 14.31
N VAL A 92 2.33 -2.23 13.65
CA VAL A 92 2.69 -3.26 12.65
C VAL A 92 2.41 -2.79 11.23
N ILE A 93 1.22 -2.26 10.97
CA ILE A 93 0.75 -1.88 9.63
C ILE A 93 0.15 -0.46 9.66
N GLU A 94 0.36 0.30 8.59
CA GLU A 94 -0.52 1.41 8.19
C GLU A 94 -0.94 1.26 6.74
N VAL A 95 -2.24 1.44 6.50
CA VAL A 95 -2.85 1.44 5.17
C VAL A 95 -3.90 2.54 5.09
N LEU A 96 -4.25 2.94 3.88
CA LEU A 96 -5.44 3.74 3.63
C LEU A 96 -6.63 2.83 3.38
N ASP A 97 -7.72 3.18 4.03
CA ASP A 97 -9.08 2.84 3.64
C ASP A 97 -9.65 3.98 2.79
N VAL A 98 -10.38 3.63 1.73
CA VAL A 98 -10.74 4.57 0.65
C VAL A 98 -12.23 4.45 0.36
N ASP A 99 -13.04 5.28 1.00
CA ASP A 99 -14.45 5.42 0.68
C ASP A 99 -14.65 6.32 -0.53
N ILE A 100 -15.73 6.08 -1.27
CA ILE A 100 -16.12 6.91 -2.41
C ILE A 100 -17.48 7.56 -2.13
N VAL A 101 -17.50 8.89 -2.16
CA VAL A 101 -18.70 9.71 -1.98
C VAL A 101 -19.18 10.19 -3.35
N ASP A 102 -20.41 9.84 -3.73
CA ASP A 102 -21.12 10.48 -4.82
C ASP A 102 -21.66 11.83 -4.33
N THR A 103 -21.06 12.92 -4.80
CA THR A 103 -21.40 14.29 -4.37
C THR A 103 -22.75 14.77 -4.89
N THR A 104 -23.32 14.10 -5.88
CA THR A 104 -24.64 14.42 -6.44
C THR A 104 -25.76 13.78 -5.60
N THR A 105 -25.56 12.54 -5.16
CA THR A 105 -26.59 11.80 -4.40
C THR A 105 -26.34 11.78 -2.90
N GLY A 106 -25.12 12.09 -2.44
CA GLY A 106 -24.67 11.92 -1.07
C GLY A 106 -24.37 10.47 -0.68
N THR A 107 -24.48 9.52 -1.62
CA THR A 107 -24.25 8.09 -1.36
C THR A 107 -22.78 7.83 -1.06
N ARG A 108 -22.51 7.11 0.02
CA ARG A 108 -21.17 6.61 0.36
C ARG A 108 -21.07 5.15 -0.04
N THR A 109 -20.00 4.82 -0.74
CA THR A 109 -19.68 3.46 -1.16
C THR A 109 -18.35 3.06 -0.53
N GLU A 110 -18.35 1.94 0.19
CA GLU A 110 -17.12 1.35 0.72
C GLU A 110 -16.17 0.99 -0.43
N GLY A 111 -14.90 1.36 -0.30
CA GLY A 111 -13.87 0.93 -1.24
C GLY A 111 -13.07 -0.25 -0.71
N ILE A 112 -11.78 -0.26 -1.01
CA ILE A 112 -10.89 -1.36 -0.66
C ILE A 112 -9.78 -0.84 0.24
N VAL A 113 -9.62 -1.46 1.42
CA VAL A 113 -8.49 -1.20 2.31
C VAL A 113 -7.21 -1.85 1.77
N GLY A 114 -6.05 -1.27 2.12
CA GLY A 114 -4.73 -1.81 1.74
C GLY A 114 -3.88 -0.86 0.90
N ASN A 115 -4.43 0.32 0.59
CA ASN A 115 -3.74 1.35 -0.18
C ASN A 115 -2.56 1.93 0.61
N ASN A 116 -1.48 2.28 -0.09
CA ASN A 116 -0.25 2.87 0.45
C ASN A 116 0.31 2.09 1.66
N PHE A 117 0.35 0.77 1.50
CA PHE A 117 0.77 -0.19 2.50
C PHE A 117 2.16 0.10 3.07
N SER A 118 2.21 0.40 4.38
CA SER A 118 3.40 0.53 5.19
C SER A 118 3.41 -0.58 6.24
N SER A 119 4.57 -1.21 6.43
CA SER A 119 4.75 -2.24 7.46
C SER A 119 6.12 -2.13 8.11
N TYR A 120 6.11 -2.18 9.44
CA TYR A 120 7.30 -2.09 10.28
C TYR A 120 8.18 -3.34 10.12
N ILE A 121 7.56 -4.53 10.10
CA ILE A 121 8.27 -5.79 9.87
C ILE A 121 8.84 -5.85 8.45
N ARG A 122 8.10 -5.33 7.46
CA ARG A 122 8.62 -5.22 6.08
C ARG A 122 9.84 -4.31 6.00
N ASP A 123 9.77 -3.13 6.62
CA ASP A 123 10.89 -2.18 6.59
C ASP A 123 12.11 -2.72 7.36
N TYR A 124 11.91 -3.55 8.40
CA TYR A 124 12.98 -4.35 9.00
C TYR A 124 13.55 -5.39 8.02
N ASP A 125 12.69 -6.21 7.40
CA ASP A 125 13.14 -7.26 6.48
C ASP A 125 13.97 -6.67 5.33
N PHE A 126 13.47 -5.64 4.65
CA PHE A 126 14.16 -5.04 3.50
C PHE A 126 15.30 -4.08 3.89
N GLY A 127 15.11 -3.27 4.93
CA GLY A 127 16.04 -2.20 5.29
C GLY A 127 17.17 -2.61 6.23
N VAL A 128 16.98 -3.69 6.99
CA VAL A 128 17.95 -4.21 7.96
C VAL A 128 18.40 -5.60 7.55
N ARG A 129 17.48 -6.57 7.59
CA ARG A 129 17.82 -8.00 7.42
C ARG A 129 18.42 -8.29 6.04
N LEU A 130 17.80 -7.80 4.96
CA LEU A 130 18.29 -8.01 3.60
C LEU A 130 19.62 -7.28 3.36
N ALA A 131 19.80 -6.09 3.93
CA ALA A 131 21.02 -5.29 3.79
C ALA A 131 22.23 -5.94 4.48
N GLU A 132 22.01 -6.74 5.52
CA GLU A 132 23.06 -7.49 6.22
C GLU A 132 23.53 -8.74 5.46
N HIS A 133 22.75 -9.21 4.47
CA HIS A 133 23.14 -10.31 3.61
C HIS A 133 23.95 -9.79 2.41
N ARG A 134 25.04 -10.49 2.06
CA ARG A 134 25.82 -10.17 0.85
C ARG A 134 24.89 -10.22 -0.37
N ALA A 135 25.04 -9.24 -1.26
CA ALA A 135 24.27 -9.14 -2.50
C ALA A 135 24.22 -10.49 -3.25
N GLY A 136 23.09 -11.19 -3.13
CA GLY A 136 22.84 -12.47 -3.80
C GLY A 136 22.29 -13.59 -2.92
N CYS A 137 22.43 -13.54 -1.59
CA CYS A 137 21.94 -14.61 -0.71
C CYS A 137 20.74 -14.13 0.11
N ILE A 138 19.54 -14.28 -0.45
CA ILE A 138 18.28 -14.03 0.28
C ILE A 138 18.01 -15.24 1.19
N PRO A 139 17.73 -15.06 2.49
CA PRO A 139 17.35 -16.16 3.37
C PRO A 139 16.11 -16.91 2.88
N ASP A 140 16.05 -18.23 3.06
CA ASP A 140 14.92 -19.06 2.62
C ASP A 140 13.60 -18.67 3.33
N ASP A 141 13.70 -18.17 4.56
CA ASP A 141 12.61 -17.70 5.40
C ASP A 141 12.35 -16.18 5.28
N PHE A 142 12.92 -15.52 4.26
CA PHE A 142 12.72 -14.09 4.06
C PHE A 142 11.24 -13.74 3.86
N GLY A 143 10.71 -12.89 4.73
CA GLY A 143 9.30 -12.48 4.74
C GLY A 143 8.33 -13.45 5.41
N ASP A 144 8.78 -14.62 5.89
CA ASP A 144 7.91 -15.63 6.49
C ASP A 144 7.17 -15.12 7.73
N LEU A 145 7.88 -14.45 8.63
CA LEU A 145 7.29 -13.89 9.85
C LEU A 145 6.21 -12.85 9.51
N HIS A 146 6.54 -11.88 8.66
CA HIS A 146 5.59 -10.86 8.26
C HIS A 146 4.39 -11.47 7.52
N GLY A 147 4.62 -12.43 6.63
CA GLY A 147 3.57 -13.15 5.92
C GLY A 147 2.59 -13.86 6.86
N ARG A 148 3.08 -14.49 7.93
CA ARG A 148 2.22 -15.10 8.95
C ARG A 148 1.48 -14.06 9.80
N VAL A 149 2.15 -12.98 10.21
CA VAL A 149 1.51 -11.89 10.97
C VAL A 149 0.40 -11.22 10.16
N PHE A 150 0.63 -10.95 8.87
CA PHE A 150 -0.36 -10.37 7.98
C PHE A 150 -1.58 -11.29 7.79
N ARG A 151 -1.36 -12.59 7.55
CA ARG A 151 -2.47 -13.55 7.44
C ARG A 151 -3.30 -13.61 8.71
N ARG A 152 -2.65 -13.66 9.88
CA ARG A 152 -3.35 -13.59 11.17
C ARG A 152 -4.15 -12.31 11.34
N PHE A 153 -3.64 -11.17 10.89
CA PHE A 153 -4.39 -9.92 10.93
C PHE A 153 -5.65 -9.99 10.07
N VAL A 154 -5.53 -10.41 8.81
CA VAL A 154 -6.68 -10.52 7.89
C VAL A 154 -7.71 -11.57 8.35
N GLU A 155 -7.26 -12.58 9.10
CA GLU A 155 -8.10 -13.61 9.70
C GLU A 155 -8.60 -13.26 11.11
N SER A 156 -8.27 -12.09 11.66
CA SER A 156 -8.63 -11.73 13.03
C SER A 156 -10.07 -11.23 13.13
N GLU A 157 -10.64 -11.28 14.35
CA GLU A 157 -11.96 -10.70 14.61
C GLU A 157 -11.95 -9.19 14.36
N GLU A 158 -10.90 -8.50 14.79
CA GLU A 158 -10.77 -7.05 14.61
C GLU A 158 -10.79 -6.65 13.12
N TYR A 159 -10.19 -7.44 12.23
CA TYR A 159 -10.28 -7.20 10.80
C TYR A 159 -11.70 -7.41 10.28
N ARG A 160 -12.33 -8.55 10.60
CA ARG A 160 -13.68 -8.89 10.12
C ARG A 160 -14.76 -7.98 10.66
N GLU A 161 -14.58 -7.42 11.85
CA GLU A 161 -15.48 -6.41 12.42
C GLU A 161 -15.39 -5.07 11.67
N ARG A 162 -14.22 -4.73 11.12
CA ARG A 162 -13.99 -3.43 10.47
C ARG A 162 -14.12 -3.45 8.94
N PHE A 163 -13.81 -4.57 8.29
CA PHE A 163 -13.73 -4.67 6.84
C PHE A 163 -14.52 -5.87 6.32
N ALA A 164 -15.40 -5.63 5.35
CA ALA A 164 -16.19 -6.69 4.73
C ALA A 164 -15.41 -7.48 3.66
N GLN A 165 -14.35 -6.87 3.09
CA GLN A 165 -13.58 -7.43 1.97
C GLN A 165 -12.11 -7.66 2.33
N LEU A 166 -11.46 -8.58 1.60
CA LEU A 166 -10.01 -8.77 1.69
C LEU A 166 -9.27 -7.57 1.10
N PRO A 167 -8.07 -7.21 1.62
CA PRO A 167 -7.37 -6.04 1.17
C PRO A 167 -6.81 -6.25 -0.23
N VAL A 168 -6.67 -5.16 -0.99
CA VAL A 168 -5.90 -5.12 -2.23
C VAL A 168 -4.76 -4.14 -2.06
N ILE A 169 -3.53 -4.64 -2.20
CA ILE A 169 -2.33 -3.81 -2.14
C ILE A 169 -1.93 -3.49 -3.58
N CYS A 170 -1.96 -2.21 -3.95
CA CYS A 170 -1.57 -1.75 -5.27
C CYS A 170 -0.29 -0.92 -5.20
N ILE A 171 0.76 -1.33 -5.93
CA ILE A 171 2.06 -0.65 -5.94
C ILE A 171 2.68 -0.61 -7.34
N SER A 172 3.83 0.06 -7.43
CA SER A 172 4.65 0.09 -8.64
C SER A 172 5.04 -1.31 -9.11
N VAL A 173 5.10 -1.51 -10.42
CA VAL A 173 5.80 -2.63 -11.05
C VAL A 173 7.31 -2.59 -10.76
N SER A 174 7.98 -3.74 -10.85
CA SER A 174 9.41 -3.89 -10.56
C SER A 174 10.27 -3.50 -11.77
N THR A 175 11.31 -2.71 -11.54
CA THR A 175 12.33 -2.34 -12.55
C THR A 175 13.25 -3.50 -12.95
N SER A 176 13.21 -4.60 -12.20
CA SER A 176 13.96 -5.82 -12.51
C SER A 176 13.30 -6.70 -13.57
N ARG A 177 12.02 -6.45 -13.88
CA ARG A 177 11.18 -7.30 -14.74
C ARG A 177 10.79 -6.64 -16.04
N THR A 178 10.44 -7.48 -17.01
CA THR A 178 9.88 -7.07 -18.29
C THR A 178 8.42 -7.50 -18.33
N TYR A 179 7.55 -6.61 -18.76
CA TYR A 179 6.11 -6.80 -18.80
C TYR A 179 5.65 -6.89 -20.25
N ARG A 180 4.83 -7.89 -20.58
CA ARG A 180 4.22 -8.06 -21.89
C ARG A 180 2.73 -7.86 -21.80
N ARG A 181 2.21 -6.97 -22.64
CA ARG A 181 0.79 -6.68 -22.75
C ARG A 181 0.03 -7.92 -23.22
N LEU A 182 -1.08 -8.21 -22.56
CA LEU A 182 -2.03 -9.25 -22.94
C LEU A 182 -3.24 -8.67 -23.68
N THR A 183 -4.12 -9.54 -24.15
CA THR A 183 -5.37 -9.16 -24.82
C THR A 183 -6.50 -8.86 -23.85
N ASN A 184 -6.40 -9.30 -22.59
CA ASN A 184 -7.43 -9.08 -21.58
C ASN A 184 -7.59 -7.58 -21.28
N HIS A 185 -8.84 -7.12 -21.21
CA HIS A 185 -9.19 -5.74 -20.94
C HIS A 185 -10.36 -5.67 -19.95
N HIS A 186 -10.10 -5.13 -18.76
CA HIS A 186 -11.11 -4.89 -17.75
C HIS A 186 -11.58 -3.42 -17.79
N PRO A 187 -12.87 -3.10 -17.59
CA PRO A 187 -13.40 -1.74 -17.73
C PRO A 187 -12.73 -0.67 -16.85
N ILE A 188 -12.34 -1.04 -15.62
CA ILE A 188 -11.64 -0.17 -14.66
C ILE A 188 -10.12 -0.39 -14.63
N LEU A 189 -9.67 -1.62 -14.34
CA LEU A 189 -8.25 -1.98 -14.30
C LEU A 189 -7.53 -1.75 -15.64
N GLY A 190 -8.22 -1.77 -16.78
CA GLY A 190 -7.65 -1.54 -18.10
C GLY A 190 -6.99 -2.79 -18.69
N VAL A 191 -5.89 -2.61 -19.40
CA VAL A 191 -5.23 -3.70 -20.13
C VAL A 191 -4.31 -4.49 -19.20
N GLU A 192 -4.39 -5.81 -19.27
CA GLU A 192 -3.52 -6.68 -18.49
C GLU A 192 -2.10 -6.82 -19.08
N TYR A 193 -1.12 -6.98 -18.19
CA TYR A 193 0.26 -7.30 -18.52
C TYR A 193 0.69 -8.55 -17.72
N GLU A 194 1.60 -9.31 -18.31
CA GLU A 194 2.28 -10.43 -17.66
C GLU A 194 3.76 -10.10 -17.46
N ALA A 195 4.30 -10.42 -16.28
CA ALA A 195 5.73 -10.30 -16.02
C ALA A 195 6.48 -11.53 -16.54
N ASP A 196 7.70 -11.33 -17.04
CA ASP A 196 8.60 -12.43 -17.44
C ASP A 196 8.91 -13.40 -16.29
N GLU A 197 9.08 -12.87 -15.08
CA GLU A 197 9.33 -13.65 -13.86
C GLU A 197 8.79 -12.95 -12.60
N SER A 198 8.55 -13.71 -11.54
CA SER A 198 8.25 -13.14 -10.21
C SER A 198 9.47 -12.40 -9.64
N SER A 199 9.28 -11.13 -9.28
CA SER A 199 10.25 -10.31 -8.53
C SER A 199 10.35 -10.74 -7.06
N LEU A 200 11.36 -10.21 -6.36
CA LEU A 200 11.49 -10.41 -4.90
C LEU A 200 10.25 -9.91 -4.15
N THR A 201 9.70 -8.77 -4.58
CA THR A 201 8.48 -8.22 -3.98
C THR A 201 7.29 -9.14 -4.18
N ASP A 202 7.17 -9.76 -5.36
CA ASP A 202 6.07 -10.70 -5.63
C ASP A 202 6.14 -11.91 -4.70
N ARG A 203 7.32 -12.52 -4.56
CA ARG A 203 7.55 -13.65 -3.65
C ARG A 203 7.34 -13.26 -2.18
N TYR A 204 7.63 -12.02 -1.82
CA TYR A 204 7.43 -11.52 -0.47
C TYR A 204 5.93 -11.37 -0.14
N PHE A 205 5.13 -10.81 -1.05
CA PHE A 205 3.68 -10.73 -0.88
C PHE A 205 2.99 -12.10 -1.01
N GLU A 206 3.58 -13.07 -1.72
CA GLU A 206 3.11 -14.46 -1.72
C GLU A 206 3.15 -15.08 -0.32
N LYS A 207 4.13 -14.73 0.53
CA LYS A 207 4.17 -15.18 1.95
C LYS A 207 2.96 -14.69 2.76
N MET A 208 2.32 -13.61 2.33
CA MET A 208 1.08 -13.07 2.89
C MET A 208 -0.17 -13.78 2.36
N GLY A 209 -0.04 -14.75 1.45
CA GLY A 209 -1.16 -15.40 0.79
C GLY A 209 -1.75 -14.59 -0.38
N LEU A 210 -1.02 -13.59 -0.89
CA LEU A 210 -1.49 -12.74 -1.97
C LEU A 210 -0.93 -13.20 -3.32
N ARG A 211 -1.77 -13.07 -4.36
CA ARG A 211 -1.39 -13.28 -5.77
C ARG A 211 -1.28 -11.92 -6.44
N VAL A 212 -0.43 -11.82 -7.47
CA VAL A 212 -0.23 -10.57 -8.21
C VAL A 212 -0.82 -10.63 -9.61
N ARG A 213 -1.45 -9.54 -10.04
CA ARG A 213 -1.77 -9.27 -11.45
C ARG A 213 -1.36 -7.85 -11.82
N TYR A 214 -0.99 -7.65 -13.08
CA TYR A 214 -0.52 -6.34 -13.54
C TYR A 214 -1.50 -5.76 -14.54
N PHE A 215 -1.99 -4.56 -14.25
CA PHE A 215 -2.96 -3.89 -15.11
C PHE A 215 -2.54 -2.44 -15.34
N MET A 216 -2.74 -1.96 -16.57
CA MET A 216 -2.56 -0.56 -16.93
C MET A 216 -3.95 0.08 -17.13
N PRO A 217 -4.43 0.84 -16.13
CA PRO A 217 -5.72 1.54 -16.23
C PRO A 217 -5.76 2.52 -17.40
N ARG A 218 -6.96 2.78 -17.90
CA ARG A 218 -7.15 3.73 -19.01
C ARG A 218 -6.61 5.11 -18.62
N GLY A 219 -5.71 5.67 -19.43
CA GLY A 219 -5.10 6.98 -19.18
C GLY A 219 -3.85 6.93 -18.28
N SER A 220 -3.52 5.77 -17.71
CA SER A 220 -2.22 5.56 -17.07
C SER A 220 -1.13 5.32 -18.12
N VAL A 221 0.12 5.62 -17.75
CA VAL A 221 1.29 5.48 -18.63
C VAL A 221 2.13 4.23 -18.32
N ALA A 222 1.82 3.52 -17.24
CA ALA A 222 2.51 2.28 -16.87
C ALA A 222 1.56 1.32 -16.11
N PRO A 223 1.78 0.00 -16.19
CA PRO A 223 1.02 -0.96 -15.39
C PRO A 223 1.29 -0.81 -13.88
N LEU A 224 0.28 -1.10 -13.08
CA LEU A 224 0.33 -1.23 -11.63
C LEU A 224 0.28 -2.71 -11.25
N ALA A 225 0.93 -3.08 -10.15
CA ALA A 225 0.87 -4.41 -9.57
C ALA A 225 -0.22 -4.45 -8.49
N PHE A 226 -1.21 -5.33 -8.66
CA PHE A 226 -2.31 -5.55 -7.72
C PHE A 226 -2.10 -6.88 -7.01
N TYR A 227 -1.82 -6.83 -5.71
CA TYR A 227 -1.70 -7.99 -4.84
C TYR A 227 -3.04 -8.22 -4.13
N HIS A 228 -3.61 -9.41 -4.28
CA HIS A 228 -4.96 -9.71 -3.84
C HIS A 228 -5.11 -11.16 -3.33
N GLY A 229 -6.00 -11.35 -2.34
CA GLY A 229 -6.37 -12.67 -1.82
C GLY A 229 -7.60 -13.25 -2.53
N ALA A 230 -8.59 -12.41 -2.82
CA ALA A 230 -9.86 -12.77 -3.50
C ALA A 230 -9.73 -12.79 -5.04
N ASP A 231 -10.82 -12.96 -5.78
CA ASP A 231 -10.82 -12.74 -7.24
C ASP A 231 -10.90 -11.23 -7.55
N LEU A 232 -9.78 -10.68 -8.02
CA LEU A 232 -9.63 -9.25 -8.34
C LEU A 232 -10.67 -8.76 -9.36
N LEU A 233 -11.15 -9.61 -10.28
CA LEU A 233 -12.01 -9.19 -11.38
C LEU A 233 -13.50 -9.21 -11.05
N THR A 234 -13.89 -10.00 -10.05
CA THR A 234 -15.32 -10.26 -9.78
C THR A 234 -15.75 -9.88 -8.37
N ASP A 235 -14.84 -9.92 -7.39
CA ASP A 235 -15.21 -9.79 -5.97
C ASP A 235 -15.21 -8.33 -5.50
N TYR A 236 -14.73 -7.41 -6.34
CA TYR A 236 -14.63 -5.98 -6.04
C TYR A 236 -15.44 -5.15 -7.02
N SER A 237 -16.16 -4.14 -6.51
CA SER A 237 -16.95 -3.26 -7.36
C SER A 237 -16.06 -2.38 -8.25
N PHE A 238 -16.59 -1.97 -9.40
CA PHE A 238 -15.88 -1.04 -10.29
C PHE A 238 -15.50 0.27 -9.59
N LEU A 239 -16.38 0.79 -8.72
CA LEU A 239 -16.11 2.02 -7.99
C LEU A 239 -15.00 1.84 -6.95
N ALA A 240 -14.98 0.71 -6.24
CA ALA A 240 -13.95 0.37 -5.26
C ALA A 240 -12.57 0.16 -5.93
N LEU A 241 -12.53 -0.51 -7.08
CA LEU A 241 -11.31 -0.64 -7.90
C LEU A 241 -10.83 0.73 -8.41
N ALA A 242 -11.75 1.61 -8.84
CA ALA A 242 -11.41 2.95 -9.30
C ALA A 242 -10.83 3.82 -8.18
N GLY A 243 -11.38 3.74 -6.96
CA GLY A 243 -10.83 4.40 -5.78
C GLY A 243 -9.40 3.92 -5.45
N THR A 244 -9.17 2.61 -5.51
CA THR A 244 -7.84 2.00 -5.33
C THR A 244 -6.83 2.53 -6.36
N ILE A 245 -7.20 2.53 -7.65
CA ILE A 245 -6.33 3.06 -8.73
C ILE A 245 -6.07 4.55 -8.53
N ALA A 246 -7.12 5.34 -8.28
CA ALA A 246 -7.01 6.79 -8.12
C ALA A 246 -6.05 7.17 -7.00
N THR A 247 -6.16 6.49 -5.86
CA THR A 247 -5.27 6.66 -4.71
C THR A 247 -3.84 6.22 -5.05
N MET A 248 -3.65 4.99 -5.54
CA MET A 248 -2.31 4.44 -5.71
C MET A 248 -1.56 5.01 -6.90
N GLU A 249 -2.22 5.28 -8.01
CA GLU A 249 -1.58 5.94 -9.16
C GLU A 249 -1.12 7.35 -8.77
N THR A 250 -1.90 8.09 -7.97
CA THR A 250 -1.47 9.39 -7.44
C THR A 250 -0.19 9.26 -6.62
N PHE A 251 -0.15 8.31 -5.67
CA PHE A 251 1.07 8.05 -4.91
C PHE A 251 2.24 7.61 -5.80
N GLN A 252 2.01 6.76 -6.80
CA GLN A 252 3.08 6.35 -7.70
C GLN A 252 3.59 7.49 -8.59
N LYS A 253 2.73 8.43 -9.01
CA LYS A 253 3.14 9.66 -9.70
C LYS A 253 4.01 10.57 -8.82
N ILE A 254 3.83 10.52 -7.50
CA ILE A 254 4.66 11.26 -6.55
C ILE A 254 5.97 10.52 -6.26
N TYR A 255 5.90 9.20 -6.04
CA TYR A 255 7.04 8.39 -5.58
C TYR A 255 7.97 7.96 -6.71
N ARG A 256 7.41 7.74 -7.91
CA ARG A 256 8.06 7.19 -9.11
C ARG A 256 7.52 7.87 -10.40
N PRO A 257 7.52 9.22 -10.50
CA PRO A 257 7.14 9.96 -11.70
C PRO A 257 7.87 9.50 -12.97
N GLU A 258 9.10 8.99 -12.86
CA GLU A 258 9.88 8.43 -13.98
C GLU A 258 9.17 7.27 -14.69
N ILE A 259 8.29 6.58 -13.96
CA ILE A 259 7.47 5.45 -14.43
C ILE A 259 6.02 5.91 -14.65
N TYR A 260 5.39 6.54 -13.65
CA TYR A 260 3.94 6.77 -13.62
C TYR A 260 3.50 8.16 -14.06
N ASN A 261 4.45 9.08 -14.22
CA ASN A 261 4.22 10.40 -14.80
C ASN A 261 5.18 10.67 -15.97
N ALA A 262 5.62 9.59 -16.63
CA ALA A 262 6.39 9.63 -17.87
C ALA A 262 5.54 10.23 -19.00
N ASN A 263 6.18 10.93 -19.93
CA ASN A 263 5.47 11.53 -21.06
C ASN A 263 5.18 10.52 -22.18
N THR A 264 5.68 9.29 -22.04
CA THR A 264 5.45 8.18 -22.96
C THR A 264 4.80 7.00 -22.23
N ALA A 265 3.71 6.47 -22.77
CA ALA A 265 3.02 5.31 -22.22
C ALA A 265 3.75 3.99 -22.51
N ALA A 266 3.57 3.00 -21.64
CA ALA A 266 4.08 1.66 -21.79
C ALA A 266 3.63 1.03 -23.12
N ALA A 267 4.62 0.50 -23.86
CA ALA A 267 4.40 -0.25 -25.09
C ALA A 267 3.98 -1.70 -24.80
N GLU A 268 3.75 -2.48 -25.85
CA GLU A 268 3.40 -3.91 -25.75
C GLU A 268 4.44 -4.72 -24.96
N VAL A 269 5.72 -4.37 -25.07
CA VAL A 269 6.78 -4.88 -24.20
C VAL A 269 7.35 -3.69 -23.43
N TYR A 270 7.23 -3.73 -22.12
CA TYR A 270 7.55 -2.62 -21.24
C TYR A 270 8.55 -3.03 -20.16
N ARG A 271 9.61 -2.25 -20.00
CA ARG A 271 10.55 -2.38 -18.88
C ARG A 271 10.62 -1.04 -18.14
N PRO A 272 10.10 -0.95 -16.90
CA PRO A 272 10.11 0.29 -16.15
C PRO A 272 11.54 0.69 -15.78
N ARG A 273 11.80 2.00 -15.77
CA ARG A 273 13.12 2.59 -15.60
C ARG A 273 13.06 3.80 -14.70
N LEU A 274 13.97 3.87 -13.72
CA LEU A 274 14.10 5.02 -12.80
C LEU A 274 15.10 6.07 -13.31
N ASP A 275 15.83 5.76 -14.37
CA ASP A 275 16.74 6.66 -15.08
C ASP A 275 16.07 7.29 -16.32
N ASN A 276 14.75 7.12 -16.49
CA ASN A 276 13.99 7.82 -17.51
C ASN A 276 13.92 9.31 -17.19
N GLY A 277 14.48 10.17 -18.05
CA GLY A 277 14.45 11.62 -17.90
C GLY A 277 13.22 12.31 -18.52
N ASP A 278 12.40 11.58 -19.27
CA ASP A 278 11.21 12.12 -19.94
C ASP A 278 9.94 11.93 -19.09
N PHE A 279 9.80 12.77 -18.07
CA PHE A 279 8.66 12.77 -17.15
C PHE A 279 8.35 14.16 -16.61
N SER A 280 7.16 14.31 -16.03
CA SER A 280 6.73 15.53 -15.35
C SER A 280 6.68 15.32 -13.84
N LEU A 281 6.96 16.36 -13.05
CA LEU A 281 6.76 16.33 -11.60
C LEU A 281 5.37 16.85 -11.23
N PRO A 282 4.63 16.17 -10.33
CA PRO A 282 3.38 16.72 -9.80
C PRO A 282 3.66 17.94 -8.91
N GLN A 283 2.63 18.76 -8.67
CA GLN A 283 2.70 19.86 -7.70
C GLN A 283 2.60 19.38 -6.24
N VAL A 284 3.27 18.28 -5.94
CA VAL A 284 3.32 17.66 -4.62
C VAL A 284 4.80 17.42 -4.30
N SER A 285 5.29 18.11 -3.27
CA SER A 285 6.67 17.94 -2.78
C SER A 285 6.78 16.63 -2.01
N TYR A 286 7.83 15.86 -2.31
CA TYR A 286 8.11 14.58 -1.67
C TYR A 286 9.62 14.36 -1.58
N ASP A 287 10.14 14.17 -0.37
CA ASP A 287 11.56 13.98 -0.13
C ASP A 287 11.89 12.48 -0.05
N ARG A 288 12.46 11.95 -1.14
CA ARG A 288 12.82 10.53 -1.26
C ARG A 288 14.01 10.14 -0.37
N GLU A 289 14.98 11.04 -0.19
CA GLU A 289 16.16 10.78 0.63
C GLU A 289 15.76 10.71 2.10
N GLU A 290 14.95 11.66 2.54
CA GLU A 290 14.36 11.61 3.88
C GLU A 290 13.54 10.33 4.04
N ARG A 291 12.69 9.97 3.07
CA ARG A 291 11.90 8.74 3.16
C ARG A 291 12.76 7.49 3.33
N ALA A 292 13.85 7.38 2.56
CA ALA A 292 14.77 6.24 2.64
C ALA A 292 15.44 6.15 4.02
N ARG A 293 15.86 7.31 4.56
CA ARG A 293 16.38 7.40 5.93
C ARG A 293 15.35 6.98 6.97
N LEU A 294 14.10 7.44 6.86
CA LEU A 294 13.02 7.08 7.79
C LEU A 294 12.68 5.59 7.71
N ALA A 295 12.72 4.96 6.52
CA ALA A 295 12.53 3.52 6.38
C ALA A 295 13.57 2.73 7.19
N THR A 296 14.83 3.17 7.10
CA THR A 296 15.95 2.55 7.82
C THR A 296 15.78 2.72 9.32
N THR A 297 15.40 3.91 9.78
CA THR A 297 15.10 4.17 11.20
C THR A 297 13.94 3.30 11.69
N GLN A 298 12.86 3.17 10.90
CA GLN A 298 11.72 2.33 11.22
C GLN A 298 12.11 0.84 11.30
N GLY A 299 12.96 0.37 10.39
CA GLY A 299 13.49 -0.99 10.41
C GLY A 299 14.33 -1.28 11.66
N ARG A 300 15.25 -0.37 12.04
CA ARG A 300 16.04 -0.51 13.28
C ARG A 300 15.19 -0.38 14.54
N PHE A 301 14.18 0.49 14.54
CA PHE A 301 13.21 0.56 15.63
C PHE A 301 12.49 -0.79 15.82
N THR A 302 12.07 -1.41 14.71
CA THR A 302 11.40 -2.72 14.73
C THR A 302 12.32 -3.83 15.21
N GLU A 303 13.59 -3.81 14.78
CA GLU A 303 14.61 -4.74 15.27
C GLU A 303 14.74 -4.69 16.80
N VAL A 304 14.93 -3.49 17.35
CA VAL A 304 15.19 -3.30 18.80
C VAL A 304 13.95 -3.53 19.65
N ASN A 305 12.77 -3.09 19.20
CA ASN A 305 11.57 -3.04 20.04
C ASN A 305 10.61 -4.21 19.82
N LEU A 306 10.73 -4.94 18.71
CA LEU A 306 9.89 -6.11 18.41
C LEU A 306 10.71 -7.38 18.20
N ILE A 307 11.64 -7.38 17.24
CA ILE A 307 12.30 -8.61 16.79
C ILE A 307 13.27 -9.16 17.82
N ALA A 308 14.18 -8.35 18.35
CA ALA A 308 15.13 -8.77 19.37
C ALA A 308 14.46 -9.24 20.68
N PRO A 309 13.50 -8.52 21.28
CA PRO A 309 12.87 -8.95 22.52
C PRO A 309 11.84 -10.07 22.33
N TYR A 310 11.13 -10.10 21.21
CA TYR A 310 9.93 -10.93 21.06
C TYR A 310 9.89 -11.82 19.82
N GLY A 311 10.87 -11.76 18.92
CA GLY A 311 10.86 -12.44 17.62
C GLY A 311 10.53 -13.93 17.73
N ALA A 312 11.21 -14.67 18.61
CA ALA A 312 10.93 -16.11 18.80
C ALA A 312 9.52 -16.39 19.36
N ALA A 313 8.98 -15.51 20.19
CA ALA A 313 7.61 -15.63 20.68
C ALA A 313 6.58 -15.29 19.60
N LEU A 314 6.85 -14.27 18.79
CA LEU A 314 6.02 -13.85 17.67
C LEU A 314 5.99 -14.92 16.58
N GLU A 315 7.12 -15.54 16.26
CA GLU A 315 7.20 -16.67 15.33
C GLU A 315 6.36 -17.86 15.78
N ARG A 316 6.49 -18.26 17.06
CA ARG A 316 5.69 -19.36 17.62
C ARG A 316 4.20 -19.06 17.58
N TRP A 317 3.80 -17.85 17.94
CA TRP A 317 2.41 -17.43 17.87
C TRP A 317 1.91 -17.40 16.43
N ALA A 318 2.66 -16.80 15.51
CA ALA A 318 2.25 -16.66 14.11
C ALA A 318 2.20 -18.00 13.35
N ALA A 319 2.93 -19.02 13.82
CA ALA A 319 2.92 -20.37 13.24
C ALA A 319 1.79 -21.28 13.76
N GLN A 320 1.07 -20.89 14.82
CA GLN A 320 -0.09 -21.65 15.28
C GLN A 320 -1.24 -21.53 14.27
N PRO A 321 -2.10 -22.55 14.13
CA PRO A 321 -3.34 -22.41 13.37
C PRO A 321 -4.18 -21.25 13.93
N SER A 322 -4.78 -20.46 13.05
CA SER A 322 -5.81 -19.50 13.45
C SER A 322 -7.02 -20.28 13.98
N ALA A 323 -7.57 -19.85 15.11
CA ALA A 323 -8.75 -20.47 15.73
C ALA A 323 -10.03 -20.16 14.93
#